data_AF-A0A969UTY1-F1
#
_entry.id   AF-A0A969UTY1-F1
#
_cell.length_a   1.000
_cell.length_b   1.000
_cell.length_c   1.000
_cell.angle_alpha   90.00
_cell.angle_beta   90.00
_cell.angle_gamma   90.00
#
_symmetry.space_group_name_H-M   'P 1'
#
loop_
_entity.id
_entity.type
_entity.pdbx_description
1 polymer ?
#
loop_
_entity_poly.entity_id
_entity_poly.type
_entity_poly.pdbx_seq_one_letter_code
_entity_poly.pdbx_strand_id
1 'polypeptide(L)'
;MIQTTTTQIEALLIQSEQAHGQYERSVLNGVYDQNWAIWYAQYAIAHNIDKYLDKQLSTEQLSQFLNQSYDQYKAEQSQQSWAAYTAEKLVKELTVK
;
A
#
# COMPACT_ATOMS: atom_id res chain seq x y z
N MET A 1 4.46 -7.85 18.44
CA MET A 1 3.67 -6.68 18.02
C MET A 1 3.99 -6.28 16.58
N ILE A 2 5.24 -6.00 16.22
CA ILE A 2 5.67 -5.64 14.85
C ILE A 2 5.20 -6.64 13.77
N GLN A 3 5.38 -7.96 13.99
CA GLN A 3 4.96 -8.97 13.01
C GLN A 3 3.45 -8.92 12.70
N THR A 4 2.63 -8.65 13.72
CA THR A 4 1.17 -8.54 13.55
C THR A 4 0.81 -7.29 12.74
N THR A 5 1.48 -6.17 13.01
CA THR A 5 1.33 -4.92 12.26
C THR A 5 1.66 -5.11 10.78
N THR A 6 2.80 -5.73 10.48
CA THR A 6 3.21 -6.03 9.09
C THR A 6 2.15 -6.88 8.37
N THR A 7 1.68 -7.97 8.99
CA THR A 7 0.65 -8.84 8.39
C THR A 7 -0.68 -8.11 8.17
N GLN A 8 -1.08 -7.20 9.07
CA GLN A 8 -2.31 -6.41 8.91
C GLN A 8 -2.20 -5.40 7.76
N ILE A 9 -1.06 -4.74 7.63
CA ILE A 9 -0.80 -3.81 6.53
C ILE A 9 -0.71 -4.56 5.20
N GLU A 10 -0.02 -5.70 5.15
CA GLU A 10 0.04 -6.56 3.96
C GLU A 10 -1.37 -6.98 3.52
N ALA A 11 -2.19 -7.47 4.45
CA ALA A 11 -3.56 -7.87 4.15
C ALA A 11 -4.41 -6.70 3.62
N LEU A 12 -4.17 -5.48 4.10
CA LEU A 12 -4.84 -4.28 3.61
C LEU A 12 -4.37 -3.88 2.20
N LEU A 13 -3.09 -4.02 1.89
CA LEU A 13 -2.55 -3.79 0.55
C LEU A 13 -3.12 -4.80 -0.47
N ILE A 14 -3.22 -6.08 -0.08
CA ILE A 14 -3.87 -7.12 -0.91
C ILE A 14 -5.35 -6.79 -1.16
N GLN A 15 -6.07 -6.33 -0.14
CA GLN A 15 -7.46 -5.88 -0.30
C GLN A 15 -7.57 -4.68 -1.25
N SER A 16 -6.63 -3.73 -1.14
CA SER A 16 -6.55 -2.57 -2.02
C SER A 16 -6.34 -2.99 -3.47
N GLU A 17 -5.45 -3.95 -3.72
CA GLU A 17 -5.21 -4.50 -5.06
C GLU A 17 -6.45 -5.15 -5.66
N GLN A 18 -7.13 -5.99 -4.89
CA GLN A 18 -8.36 -6.64 -5.34
C GLN A 18 -9.45 -5.61 -5.67
N ALA A 19 -9.65 -4.62 -4.80
CA ALA A 19 -10.66 -3.59 -4.97
C ALA A 19 -10.32 -2.65 -6.13
N HIS A 20 -9.05 -2.26 -6.31
CA HIS A 20 -8.61 -1.45 -7.43
C HIS A 20 -8.77 -2.18 -8.76
N GLY A 21 -8.43 -3.47 -8.81
CA GLY A 21 -8.67 -4.27 -10.02
C GLY A 21 -10.16 -4.33 -10.40
N GLN A 22 -11.08 -4.32 -9.43
CA GLN A 22 -12.52 -4.18 -9.73
C GLN A 22 -12.88 -2.77 -10.22
N TYR A 23 -12.29 -1.73 -9.63
CA TYR A 23 -12.47 -0.36 -10.07
C TYR A 23 -11.98 -0.15 -11.51
N GLU A 24 -10.79 -0.64 -11.87
CA GLU A 24 -10.28 -0.57 -13.23
C GLU A 24 -11.23 -1.25 -14.22
N ARG A 25 -11.69 -2.47 -13.90
CA ARG A 25 -12.63 -3.22 -14.76
C ARG A 25 -13.98 -2.54 -14.92
N SER A 26 -14.57 -2.06 -13.83
CA SER A 26 -15.96 -1.58 -13.80
C SER A 26 -16.13 -0.09 -14.07
N VAL A 27 -15.15 0.73 -13.68
CA VAL A 27 -15.20 2.19 -13.79
C VAL A 27 -14.30 2.70 -14.90
N LEU A 28 -13.09 2.15 -15.02
CA LEU A 28 -12.14 2.54 -16.08
C LEU A 28 -12.27 1.70 -17.36
N ASN A 29 -13.30 0.84 -17.46
CA ASN A 29 -13.54 -0.06 -18.60
C ASN A 29 -12.34 -0.94 -18.96
N GLY A 30 -11.61 -1.41 -17.95
CA GLY A 30 -10.41 -2.25 -18.11
C GLY A 30 -9.13 -1.48 -18.46
N VAL A 31 -9.17 -0.14 -18.47
CA VAL A 31 -7.98 0.68 -18.65
C VAL A 31 -7.17 0.73 -17.36
N TYR A 32 -5.85 0.55 -17.49
CA TYR A 32 -4.92 0.68 -16.37
C TYR A 32 -4.92 2.10 -15.80
N ASP A 33 -4.99 2.20 -14.47
CA ASP A 33 -4.97 3.47 -13.77
C ASP A 33 -3.55 4.01 -13.59
N GLN A 34 -3.23 5.11 -14.28
CA GLN A 34 -1.95 5.81 -14.11
C GLN A 34 -1.80 6.44 -12.72
N ASN A 35 -2.92 6.67 -12.01
CA ASN A 35 -2.95 7.25 -10.66
C ASN A 35 -3.20 6.20 -9.57
N TRP A 36 -2.88 4.93 -9.85
CA TRP A 36 -3.13 3.81 -8.93
C TRP A 36 -2.68 4.09 -7.49
N ALA A 37 -1.52 4.73 -7.29
CA ALA A 37 -0.98 4.97 -5.95
C ALA A 37 -1.86 5.91 -5.11
N ILE A 38 -2.51 6.90 -5.74
CA ILE A 38 -3.46 7.78 -5.07
C ILE A 38 -4.70 6.99 -4.66
N TRP A 39 -5.21 6.14 -5.57
CA TRP A 39 -6.37 5.30 -5.29
C TRP A 39 -6.11 4.36 -4.11
N TYR A 40 -4.96 3.66 -4.11
CA TYR A 40 -4.56 2.77 -3.02
C TYR A 40 -4.41 3.53 -1.71
N ALA A 41 -3.80 4.71 -1.72
CA ALA A 41 -3.64 5.53 -0.52
C ALA A 41 -4.99 5.93 0.07
N GLN A 42 -5.94 6.37 -0.77
CA GLN A 42 -7.30 6.71 -0.33
C GLN A 42 -8.02 5.49 0.26
N TYR A 43 -7.93 4.34 -0.42
CA TYR A 43 -8.54 3.10 0.05
C TYR A 43 -7.96 2.67 1.40
N ALA A 44 -6.64 2.60 1.53
CA ALA A 44 -5.97 2.20 2.76
C ALA A 44 -6.32 3.13 3.94
N ILE A 45 -6.36 4.45 3.73
CA ILE A 45 -6.77 5.43 4.74
C ILE A 45 -8.24 5.22 5.14
N ALA A 46 -9.14 5.10 4.17
CA ALA A 46 -10.56 4.83 4.43
C ALA A 46 -10.78 3.52 5.21
N HIS A 47 -9.86 2.56 5.04
CA HIS A 47 -9.85 1.27 5.73
C HIS A 47 -8.96 1.25 6.98
N ASN A 48 -8.62 2.43 7.52
CA ASN A 48 -7.97 2.63 8.80
C ASN A 48 -6.53 2.09 8.90
N ILE A 49 -5.72 2.24 7.85
CA ILE A 49 -4.28 1.91 7.92
C ILE A 49 -3.57 2.63 9.09
N ASP A 50 -4.03 3.84 9.45
CA ASP A 50 -3.49 4.64 10.55
C ASP A 50 -3.54 3.92 11.92
N LYS A 51 -4.42 2.92 12.11
CA LYS A 51 -4.46 2.11 13.35
C LYS A 51 -3.20 1.27 13.56
N TYR A 52 -2.40 1.11 12.52
CA TYR A 52 -1.20 0.28 12.49
C TYR A 52 0.09 1.11 12.45
N LEU A 53 -0.03 2.45 12.42
CA LEU A 53 1.09 3.37 12.26
C LEU A 53 1.16 4.34 13.46
N ASP A 54 2.36 4.80 13.81
CA ASP A 54 2.54 5.76 14.92
C ASP A 54 2.12 7.18 14.54
N LYS A 55 1.84 7.42 13.26
CA LYS A 55 1.40 8.70 12.72
C LYS A 55 0.33 8.49 11.66
N GLN A 56 -0.58 9.46 11.59
CA GLN A 56 -1.54 9.57 10.51
C GLN A 56 -0.86 10.09 9.25
N LEU A 57 -1.08 9.41 8.12
CA LEU A 57 -0.56 9.82 6.83
C LEU A 57 -1.64 10.52 6.01
N SER A 58 -1.26 11.60 5.30
CA SER A 58 -2.11 12.12 4.24
C SER A 58 -2.12 11.17 3.04
N THR A 59 -3.15 11.28 2.20
CA THR A 59 -3.20 10.56 0.91
C THR A 59 -1.95 10.82 0.07
N GLU A 60 -1.46 12.06 0.04
CA GLU A 60 -0.26 12.43 -0.71
C GLU A 60 0.98 11.70 -0.17
N GLN A 61 1.19 11.74 1.14
CA GLN A 61 2.33 11.06 1.79
C GLN A 61 2.31 9.55 1.54
N LEU A 62 1.14 8.91 1.70
CA LEU A 62 1.02 7.48 1.50
C LEU A 62 1.17 7.11 0.00
N SER A 63 0.59 7.89 -0.91
CA SER A 63 0.74 7.65 -2.36
C SER A 63 2.19 7.78 -2.82
N GLN A 64 2.92 8.78 -2.32
CA GLN A 64 4.33 8.96 -2.61
C GLN A 64 5.16 7.79 -2.08
N PHE A 65 4.88 7.34 -0.85
CA PHE A 65 5.52 6.15 -0.29
C PHE A 65 5.24 4.90 -1.14
N LEU A 66 4.00 4.67 -1.56
CA LEU A 66 3.63 3.49 -2.36
C LEU A 66 4.37 3.47 -3.71
N ASN A 67 4.47 4.61 -4.40
CA ASN A 67 5.25 4.73 -5.63
C ASN A 67 6.73 4.42 -5.40
N GLN A 68 7.35 5.04 -4.39
CA GLN A 68 8.76 4.81 -4.06
C GLN A 68 9.02 3.35 -3.70
N SER A 69 8.13 2.75 -2.90
CA SER A 69 8.23 1.34 -2.53
C SER A 69 8.08 0.42 -3.74
N TYR A 70 7.22 0.75 -4.71
CA TYR A 70 7.07 -0.03 -5.94
C TYR A 70 8.33 0.06 -6.81
N ASP A 71 8.87 1.26 -7.01
CA ASP A 71 10.12 1.46 -7.77
C ASP A 71 11.28 0.67 -7.15
N GLN A 72 11.40 0.69 -5.82
CA GLN A 72 12.42 -0.05 -5.10
C GLN A 72 12.19 -1.57 -5.17
N TYR A 73 10.95 -2.04 -5.00
CA TYR A 73 10.57 -3.45 -5.19
C TYR A 73 11.02 -3.97 -6.55
N LYS A 74 10.77 -3.19 -7.61
CA LYS A 74 11.17 -3.51 -8.99
C LYS A 74 12.69 -3.51 -9.16
N ALA A 75 13.38 -2.51 -8.62
CA ALA A 75 14.83 -2.37 -8.71
C ALA A 75 15.58 -3.49 -7.97
N GLU A 76 15.08 -3.88 -6.79
CA GLU A 76 15.69 -4.92 -5.94
C GLU A 76 15.36 -6.34 -6.40
N GLN A 77 14.43 -6.51 -7.35
CA GLN A 77 13.95 -7.82 -7.83
C GLN A 77 13.56 -8.75 -6.66
N SER A 78 12.86 -8.18 -5.67
CA SER A 78 12.49 -8.90 -4.45
C SER A 78 11.71 -10.18 -4.80
N GLN A 79 12.00 -11.25 -4.06
CA GLN A 79 11.30 -12.53 -4.17
C GLN A 79 9.97 -12.55 -3.40
N GLN A 80 9.70 -11.50 -2.62
CA GLN A 80 8.42 -11.31 -1.94
C GLN A 80 7.35 -10.83 -2.91
N SER A 81 6.08 -10.90 -2.50
CA SER A 81 5.03 -10.11 -3.14
C SER A 81 5.30 -8.62 -2.90
N TRP A 82 4.81 -7.76 -3.79
CA TRP A 82 4.88 -6.32 -3.57
C TRP A 82 4.21 -5.91 -2.25
N ALA A 83 3.04 -6.48 -1.93
CA ALA A 83 2.31 -6.18 -0.69
C ALA A 83 3.13 -6.52 0.57
N ALA A 84 3.79 -7.69 0.61
CA ALA A 84 4.64 -8.07 1.73
C ALA A 84 5.85 -7.14 1.86
N TYR A 85 6.53 -6.88 0.75
CA TYR A 85 7.69 -5.98 0.68
C TYR A 85 7.35 -4.57 1.17
N THR A 86 6.26 -4.00 0.66
CA THR A 86 5.80 -2.66 1.00
C THR A 86 5.32 -2.57 2.44
N ALA A 87 4.64 -3.60 2.97
CA ALA A 87 4.22 -3.63 4.37
C ALA A 87 5.43 -3.65 5.33
N GLU A 88 6.43 -4.48 5.05
CA GLU A 88 7.67 -4.52 5.84
C GLU A 88 8.36 -3.16 5.85
N LYS A 89 8.43 -2.50 4.70
CA LYS A 89 9.07 -1.19 4.55
C LYS A 89 8.29 -0.09 5.27
N LEU A 90 6.96 -0.08 5.15
CA LEU A 90 6.09 0.91 5.78
C LEU A 90 6.23 0.84 7.31
N VAL A 91 6.20 -0.37 7.87
CA VAL A 91 6.42 -0.58 9.31
C VAL A 91 7.82 -0.13 9.71
N LYS A 92 8.87 -0.51 8.96
CA LYS A 92 10.25 -0.14 9.27
C LYS A 92 10.47 1.38 9.29
N GLU A 93 9.82 2.12 8.40
CA GLU A 93 10.04 3.56 8.23
C GLU A 93 9.08 4.43 9.05
N LEU A 94 7.90 3.91 9.41
CA LEU A 94 6.82 4.71 10.00
C LEU A 94 6.28 4.17 11.33
N THR A 95 6.80 3.05 11.83
CA THR A 95 6.71 2.72 13.26
C THR A 95 8.10 2.84 13.88
N VAL A 96 8.28 3.85 14.74
CA VAL A 96 9.55 4.06 15.45
C VAL A 96 9.54 3.13 16.67
N LYS A 97 10.58 2.34 16.84
CA LYS A 97 10.78 1.49 18.02
C LYS A 97 10.69 2.27 19.33
#